data_AF-A0A429ABA2-F1
#
_entry.id   AF-A0A429ABA2-F1
#
_cell.length_a   1.000
_cell.length_b   1.000
_cell.length_c   1.000
_cell.angle_alpha   90.00
_cell.angle_beta   90.00
_cell.angle_gamma   90.00
#
_symmetry.space_group_name_H-M   'P 1'
#
loop_
_entity.id
_entity.type
_entity.pdbx_description
1 polymer ?
#
loop_
_entity_poly.entity_id
_entity_poly.type
_entity_poly.pdbx_seq_one_letter_code
_entity_poly.pdbx_strand_id
1 'polypeptide(L)'
;MPGFPDPGHPLNRAFPRRGATGTRIQPGREAEFNQLRSDRSAVHARALSFGDAVLALLVEHRAEGASPDSGRLRGAGRWVGREQQLVPDRAKWPTKLNGYQGATLAGLGWLVLACTGLPLTFGHRADLLSHYTLLFLAAGLIACTGTALIYRHGPKLITAPGPRAAAPGIAATVIAFAVWQGQDPVADYYFAGPYDRYDRQYANGCLAASPYRHDAVQAMVDDGVLTVTPVTGGTPLRLGPAEEGSTHPLRPLDRATQAVLTEHRC
;
A
#
# COMPACT_ATOMS: atom_id res chain seq x y z
N MET A 1 25.20 -6.36 36.38
CA MET A 1 25.00 -5.39 35.28
C MET A 1 23.83 -4.49 35.66
N PRO A 2 24.03 -3.16 35.80
CA PRO A 2 22.91 -2.24 35.98
C PRO A 2 22.09 -2.20 34.69
N GLY A 3 20.78 -2.42 34.82
CA GLY A 3 19.84 -2.57 33.72
C GLY A 3 19.52 -1.27 33.00
N PHE A 4 19.33 -1.38 31.69
CA PHE A 4 18.87 -0.30 30.83
C PHE A 4 17.38 0.00 31.09
N PRO A 5 16.95 1.28 31.08
CA PRO A 5 17.72 2.47 30.70
C PRO A 5 18.37 3.20 31.88
N ASP A 6 19.62 3.62 31.67
CA ASP A 6 20.46 4.42 32.58
C ASP A 6 20.08 5.93 32.50
N PRO A 7 19.67 6.56 33.63
CA PRO A 7 19.39 8.01 33.70
C PRO A 7 20.58 8.92 33.38
N GLY A 8 21.81 8.39 33.34
CA GLY A 8 23.05 9.15 33.16
C GLY A 8 23.48 9.41 31.71
N HIS A 9 22.79 8.84 30.71
CA HIS A 9 23.26 8.88 29.31
C HIS A 9 23.34 10.32 28.75
N PRO A 10 24.43 10.73 28.08
CA PRO A 10 24.65 12.12 27.63
C PRO A 10 23.59 12.65 26.66
N LEU A 11 22.99 11.79 25.83
CA LEU A 11 21.82 12.15 25.00
C LEU A 11 20.57 12.57 25.82
N ASN A 12 20.43 12.09 27.06
CA ASN A 12 19.32 12.45 27.95
C ASN A 12 19.58 13.74 28.75
N ARG A 13 20.85 14.22 28.80
CA ARG A 13 21.21 15.49 29.46
C ARG A 13 21.10 16.70 28.54
N ALA A 14 21.04 16.51 27.22
CA ALA A 14 20.96 17.60 26.25
C ALA A 14 19.57 18.26 26.14
N PHE A 15 18.55 17.73 26.83
CA PHE A 15 17.21 18.31 26.81
C PHE A 15 16.98 19.22 28.04
N PRO A 16 16.70 20.52 27.85
CA PRO A 16 16.46 21.42 28.96
C PRO A 16 15.15 21.04 29.68
N ARG A 17 15.21 20.89 31.00
CA ARG A 17 14.08 20.52 31.88
C ARG A 17 12.94 21.54 31.94
N ARG A 18 13.03 22.66 31.21
CA ARG A 18 11.97 23.65 31.10
C ARG A 18 11.77 24.01 29.63
N GLY A 19 10.59 23.66 29.10
CA GLY A 19 10.04 24.34 27.92
C GLY A 19 10.33 23.74 26.53
N ALA A 20 10.62 22.44 26.39
CA ALA A 20 10.75 21.83 25.07
C ALA A 20 9.39 21.30 24.53
N THR A 21 8.87 21.98 23.50
CA THR A 21 7.80 21.52 22.60
C THR A 21 8.36 20.53 21.58
N GLY A 22 8.47 19.25 21.95
CA GLY A 22 8.87 18.19 21.03
C GLY A 22 8.19 16.87 21.41
N THR A 23 7.41 16.30 20.50
CA THR A 23 6.75 15.01 20.68
C THR A 23 7.76 13.87 20.58
N ARG A 24 8.12 13.28 21.72
CA ARG A 24 8.86 12.02 21.77
C ARG A 24 7.92 10.89 21.34
N ILE A 25 8.11 10.29 20.16
CA ILE A 25 7.48 9.00 19.87
C ILE A 25 8.30 7.96 20.64
N GLN A 26 7.79 7.53 21.80
CA GLN A 26 8.30 6.33 22.44
C GLN A 26 7.85 5.12 21.61
N PRO A 27 8.78 4.24 21.17
CA PRO A 27 8.39 2.99 20.53
C PRO A 27 7.51 2.18 21.49
N GLY A 28 6.35 1.73 21.02
CA GLY A 28 5.35 1.02 21.82
C GLY A 28 4.18 1.85 22.38
N ARG A 29 4.14 3.18 22.16
CA ARG A 29 3.02 4.08 22.55
C ARG A 29 2.22 4.63 21.37
N GLU A 30 2.28 3.98 20.21
CA GLU A 30 1.54 4.38 19.01
C GLU A 30 0.02 4.40 19.24
N ALA A 31 -0.49 3.47 20.05
CA ALA A 31 -1.89 3.46 20.46
C ALA A 31 -2.27 4.72 21.24
N GLU A 32 -1.41 5.15 22.17
CA GLU A 32 -1.61 6.33 23.02
C GLU A 32 -1.44 7.63 22.22
N PHE A 33 -0.50 7.67 21.25
CA PHE A 33 -0.38 8.78 20.31
C PHE A 33 -1.60 8.90 19.39
N ASN A 34 -2.11 7.77 18.88
CA ASN A 34 -3.32 7.76 18.07
C ASN A 34 -4.54 8.18 18.89
N GLN A 35 -4.60 7.78 20.16
CA GLN A 35 -5.63 8.20 21.12
C GLN A 35 -5.52 9.70 21.43
N LEU A 36 -4.32 10.24 21.65
CA LEU A 36 -4.11 11.68 21.83
C LEU A 36 -4.41 12.49 20.57
N ARG A 37 -4.14 11.94 19.38
CA ARG A 37 -4.47 12.57 18.09
C ARG A 37 -5.98 12.57 17.87
N SER A 38 -6.68 11.47 18.19
CA SER A 38 -8.14 11.44 18.16
C SER A 38 -8.72 12.39 19.18
N ASP A 39 -8.18 12.44 20.40
CA ASP A 39 -8.61 13.35 21.47
C ASP A 39 -8.39 14.81 21.07
N ARG A 40 -7.27 15.16 20.45
CA ARG A 40 -7.03 16.52 19.95
C ARG A 40 -8.02 16.92 18.87
N SER A 41 -8.32 16.01 17.93
CA SER A 41 -9.32 16.26 16.89
C SER A 41 -10.74 16.35 17.48
N ALA A 42 -11.04 15.53 18.49
CA ALA A 42 -12.30 15.54 19.21
C ALA A 42 -12.45 16.80 20.06
N VAL A 43 -11.41 17.29 20.72
CA VAL A 43 -11.38 18.56 21.45
C VAL A 43 -11.63 19.73 20.52
N HIS A 44 -11.00 19.74 19.33
CA HIS A 44 -11.23 20.80 18.35
C HIS A 44 -12.68 20.78 17.82
N ALA A 45 -13.22 19.60 17.52
CA ALA A 45 -14.62 19.44 17.10
C ALA A 45 -15.60 19.81 18.23
N ARG A 46 -15.29 19.45 19.48
CA ARG A 46 -16.07 19.83 20.67
C ARG A 46 -16.07 21.34 20.88
N ALA A 47 -14.91 21.99 20.73
CA ALA A 47 -14.78 23.43 20.84
C ALA A 47 -15.59 24.16 19.76
N LEU A 48 -15.60 23.65 18.52
CA LEU A 48 -16.44 24.18 17.44
C LEU A 48 -17.92 23.98 17.72
N SER A 49 -18.35 22.78 18.15
CA SER A 49 -19.75 22.51 18.49
C SER A 49 -20.25 23.32 19.69
N PHE A 50 -19.35 23.60 20.66
CA PHE A 50 -19.65 24.49 21.78
C PHE A 50 -19.78 25.93 21.31
N GLY A 51 -18.88 26.39 20.42
CA GLY A 51 -18.97 27.69 19.77
C GLY A 51 -20.28 27.89 19.01
N ASP A 52 -20.69 26.89 18.23
CA ASP A 52 -21.95 26.90 17.47
C ASP A 52 -23.18 26.88 18.40
N ALA A 53 -23.13 26.09 19.48
CA ALA A 53 -24.20 26.06 20.48
C ALA A 53 -24.32 27.39 21.23
N VAL A 54 -23.20 28.02 21.60
CA VAL A 54 -23.19 29.35 22.24
C VAL A 54 -23.70 30.42 21.27
N LEU A 55 -23.32 30.36 19.99
CA LEU A 55 -23.82 31.27 18.96
C LEU A 55 -25.34 31.11 18.76
N ALA A 56 -25.85 29.87 18.70
CA ALA A 56 -27.28 29.61 18.61
C ALA A 56 -28.04 30.16 19.83
N LEU A 57 -27.49 29.96 21.03
CA LEU A 57 -28.08 30.44 22.29
C LEU A 57 -28.04 31.97 22.41
N LEU A 58 -26.99 32.62 21.88
CA LEU A 58 -26.89 34.08 21.80
C LEU A 58 -27.87 34.66 20.77
N VAL A 59 -28.09 33.98 19.64
CA VAL A 59 -29.10 34.39 18.63
C VAL A 59 -30.51 34.26 19.20
N GLU A 60 -30.79 33.19 19.93
CA GLU A 60 -32.09 32.94 20.58
C GLU A 60 -32.35 33.93 21.73
N HIS A 61 -31.33 34.27 22.55
CA HIS A 61 -31.48 35.26 23.62
C HIS A 61 -31.49 36.72 23.15
N ARG A 62 -30.88 37.06 22.01
CA ARG A 62 -31.03 38.40 21.43
C ARG A 62 -32.47 38.66 20.96
N ALA A 63 -33.25 37.61 20.69
CA ALA A 63 -34.65 37.71 20.31
C ALA A 63 -35.60 37.94 21.50
N GLU A 64 -35.21 37.62 22.74
CA GLU A 64 -36.15 37.60 23.89
C GLU A 64 -35.77 38.50 25.08
N GLY A 65 -34.62 39.18 25.08
CA GLY A 65 -34.37 40.32 25.99
C GLY A 65 -34.44 40.05 27.51
N ALA A 66 -34.23 38.81 27.98
CA ALA A 66 -34.30 38.45 29.40
C ALA A 66 -32.98 37.86 29.93
N SER A 67 -32.59 38.24 31.16
CA SER A 67 -31.40 37.74 31.85
C SER A 67 -31.63 36.35 32.47
N PRO A 68 -30.59 35.47 32.52
CA PRO A 68 -30.80 34.06 32.88
C PRO A 68 -30.79 33.78 34.39
N ASP A 69 -31.75 32.96 34.82
CA ASP A 69 -31.87 32.40 36.17
C ASP A 69 -30.79 31.33 36.48
N SER A 70 -30.21 31.42 37.68
CA SER A 70 -29.06 30.64 38.16
C SER A 70 -29.29 29.12 38.28
N GLY A 71 -30.51 28.63 38.10
CA GLY A 71 -30.87 27.20 38.20
C GLY A 71 -30.52 26.33 36.99
N ARG A 72 -30.19 26.92 35.83
CA ARG A 72 -29.98 26.17 34.56
C ARG A 72 -28.58 25.57 34.38
N LEU A 73 -27.63 25.90 35.26
CA LEU A 73 -26.23 25.42 35.19
C LEU A 73 -26.06 23.92 35.52
N ARG A 74 -27.06 23.26 36.13
CA ARG A 74 -27.05 21.79 36.34
C ARG A 74 -27.22 20.99 35.05
N GLY A 75 -27.62 21.63 33.94
CA GLY A 75 -27.75 20.96 32.63
C GLY A 75 -26.42 20.60 31.97
N ALA A 76 -25.35 21.35 32.24
CA ALA A 76 -24.04 21.18 31.59
C ALA A 76 -23.40 19.80 31.91
N GLY A 77 -23.54 19.31 33.14
CA GLY A 77 -23.03 17.99 33.54
C GLY A 77 -23.74 16.81 32.87
N ARG A 78 -24.98 17.01 32.38
CA ARG A 78 -25.73 15.98 31.64
C ARG A 78 -25.17 15.74 30.23
N TRP A 79 -24.36 16.66 29.73
CA TRP A 79 -23.72 16.58 28.40
C TRP A 79 -22.39 15.83 28.43
N VAL A 80 -21.67 15.86 29.56
CA VAL A 80 -20.38 15.18 29.74
C VAL A 80 -20.52 13.64 29.71
N GLY A 81 -21.69 13.11 30.11
CA GLY A 81 -21.99 11.67 30.01
C GLY A 81 -22.56 11.20 28.66
N ARG A 82 -22.81 12.11 27.70
CA ARG A 82 -23.38 11.79 26.37
C ARG A 82 -22.38 11.99 25.23
N GLU A 83 -21.08 12.10 25.52
CA GLU A 83 -20.05 12.34 24.50
C GLU A 83 -20.07 11.30 23.37
N GLN A 84 -20.30 10.02 23.67
CA GLN A 84 -20.43 8.96 22.66
C GLN A 84 -21.70 9.07 21.79
N GLN A 85 -22.76 9.71 22.27
CA GLN A 85 -23.98 9.98 21.49
C GLN A 85 -23.83 11.22 20.60
N LEU A 86 -22.98 12.16 20.98
CA LEU A 86 -22.75 13.42 20.26
C LEU A 86 -21.59 13.35 19.25
N VAL A 87 -20.58 12.51 19.54
CA VAL A 87 -19.45 12.25 18.64
C VAL A 87 -19.27 10.73 18.57
N PRO A 88 -19.97 10.03 17.66
CA PRO A 88 -19.74 8.61 17.49
C PRO A 88 -18.30 8.37 17.04
N ASP A 89 -17.60 7.43 17.70
CA ASP A 89 -16.20 7.02 17.36
C ASP A 89 -16.02 6.61 15.89
N ARG A 90 -17.13 6.28 15.22
CA ARG A 90 -17.19 5.94 13.81
C ARG A 90 -18.20 6.81 13.09
N ALA A 91 -17.75 7.45 12.01
CA ALA A 91 -18.64 8.05 11.03
C ALA A 91 -19.62 6.96 10.55
N LYS A 92 -20.92 7.22 10.67
CA LYS A 92 -21.95 6.31 10.18
C LYS A 92 -22.04 6.40 8.66
N TRP A 93 -22.41 5.31 8.02
CA TRP A 93 -22.75 5.32 6.60
C TRP A 93 -23.90 6.31 6.36
N PRO A 94 -23.81 7.16 5.33
CA PRO A 94 -24.91 8.05 4.96
C PRO A 94 -26.13 7.22 4.55
N THR A 95 -27.33 7.68 4.93
CA THR A 95 -28.60 7.02 4.58
C THR A 95 -28.93 7.12 3.10
N LYS A 96 -28.40 8.14 2.41
CA LYS A 96 -28.44 8.29 0.95
C LYS A 96 -27.06 8.73 0.45
N LEU A 97 -26.56 8.05 -0.58
CA LEU A 97 -25.31 8.41 -1.25
C LEU A 97 -25.56 9.55 -2.23
N ASN A 98 -24.77 10.61 -2.14
CA ASN A 98 -24.66 11.61 -3.20
C ASN A 98 -23.85 11.02 -4.38
N GLY A 99 -24.05 11.50 -5.61
CA GLY A 99 -23.32 11.05 -6.80
C GLY A 99 -21.80 11.08 -6.64
N TYR A 100 -21.25 12.12 -5.99
CA TYR A 100 -19.81 12.19 -5.69
C TYR A 100 -19.34 11.12 -4.70
N GLN A 101 -20.16 10.77 -3.70
CA GLN A 101 -19.85 9.71 -2.74
C GLN A 101 -19.94 8.33 -3.40
N GLY A 102 -20.92 8.15 -4.30
CA GLY A 102 -21.04 6.97 -5.16
C GLY A 102 -19.82 6.79 -6.06
N ALA A 103 -19.35 7.86 -6.71
CA ALA A 103 -18.13 7.84 -7.52
C ALA A 103 -16.90 7.44 -6.69
N THR A 104 -16.80 7.90 -5.45
CA THR A 104 -15.71 7.49 -4.55
C THR A 104 -15.72 6.01 -4.23
N LEU A 105 -16.90 5.45 -3.92
CA LEU A 105 -17.03 4.02 -3.66
C LEU A 105 -16.77 3.19 -4.92
N ALA A 106 -17.19 3.67 -6.09
CA ALA A 106 -16.89 3.02 -7.37
C ALA A 106 -15.38 2.99 -7.64
N GLY A 107 -14.67 4.10 -7.44
CA GLY A 107 -13.21 4.16 -7.60
C GLY A 107 -12.45 3.26 -6.62
N LEU A 108 -12.89 3.22 -5.35
CA LEU A 108 -12.34 2.30 -4.35
C LEU A 108 -12.63 0.83 -4.69
N GLY A 109 -13.84 0.53 -5.16
CA GLY A 109 -14.22 -0.81 -5.62
C GLY A 109 -13.38 -1.25 -6.83
N TRP A 110 -13.16 -0.35 -7.78
CA TRP A 110 -12.31 -0.59 -8.94
C TRP A 110 -10.85 -0.86 -8.54
N LEU A 111 -10.33 -0.13 -7.55
CA LEU A 111 -9.01 -0.40 -6.99
C LEU A 111 -8.90 -1.78 -6.35
N VAL A 112 -9.90 -2.19 -5.56
CA VAL A 112 -9.93 -3.55 -4.99
C VAL A 112 -9.94 -4.58 -6.11
N LEU A 113 -10.78 -4.39 -7.13
CA LEU A 113 -10.84 -5.29 -8.28
C LEU A 113 -9.49 -5.40 -9.00
N ALA A 114 -8.81 -4.28 -9.27
CA ALA A 114 -7.49 -4.28 -9.88
C ALA A 114 -6.47 -5.06 -9.03
N CYS A 115 -6.46 -4.86 -7.70
CA CYS A 115 -5.57 -5.60 -6.80
C CYS A 115 -5.91 -7.09 -6.71
N THR A 116 -7.19 -7.48 -6.84
CA THR A 116 -7.58 -8.90 -6.85
C THR A 116 -7.11 -9.65 -8.10
N GLY A 117 -6.80 -8.94 -9.18
CA GLY A 117 -6.19 -9.51 -10.38
C GLY A 117 -4.74 -9.95 -10.18
N LEU A 118 -4.01 -9.32 -9.25
CA LEU A 118 -2.57 -9.56 -9.06
C LEU A 118 -2.21 -11.04 -8.84
N PRO A 119 -2.85 -11.79 -7.91
CA PRO A 119 -2.50 -13.20 -7.72
C PRO A 119 -2.76 -14.04 -8.98
N LEU A 120 -3.78 -13.70 -9.77
CA LEU A 120 -4.11 -14.42 -10.99
C LEU A 120 -3.10 -14.13 -12.10
N THR A 121 -2.74 -12.86 -12.32
CA THR A 121 -1.74 -12.48 -13.31
C THR A 121 -0.38 -13.10 -12.99
N PHE A 122 0.08 -12.97 -11.74
CA PHE A 122 1.36 -13.52 -11.31
C PHE A 122 1.35 -15.05 -11.30
N GLY A 123 0.26 -15.66 -10.85
CA GLY A 123 0.11 -17.12 -10.85
C GLY A 123 0.05 -17.71 -12.25
N HIS A 124 -0.57 -17.01 -13.21
CA HIS A 124 -0.56 -17.41 -14.61
C HIS A 124 0.86 -17.36 -15.20
N ARG A 125 1.60 -16.27 -14.96
CA ARG A 125 2.97 -16.10 -15.48
C ARG A 125 3.99 -17.02 -14.81
N ALA A 126 3.77 -17.41 -13.56
CA ALA A 126 4.60 -18.36 -12.82
C ALA A 126 4.28 -19.84 -13.13
N ASP A 127 3.39 -20.12 -14.09
CA ASP A 127 2.86 -21.46 -14.39
C ASP A 127 2.29 -22.21 -13.17
N LEU A 128 1.80 -21.46 -12.18
CA LEU A 128 1.18 -21.99 -10.96
C LEU A 128 -0.32 -22.25 -11.13
N LEU A 129 -0.81 -22.35 -12.37
CA LEU A 129 -2.23 -22.62 -12.65
C LEU A 129 -2.67 -23.99 -12.12
N SER A 130 -1.75 -24.92 -11.94
CA SER A 130 -1.96 -26.18 -11.21
C SER A 130 -2.46 -25.97 -9.77
N HIS A 131 -2.22 -24.79 -9.19
CA HIS A 131 -2.65 -24.37 -7.85
C HIS A 131 -3.73 -23.28 -7.88
N TYR A 132 -4.63 -23.33 -8.87
CA TYR A 132 -5.71 -22.34 -9.04
C TYR A 132 -6.51 -22.08 -7.76
N THR A 133 -6.74 -23.09 -6.91
CA THR A 133 -7.46 -22.95 -5.64
C THR A 133 -6.77 -21.97 -4.69
N LEU A 134 -5.44 -22.02 -4.58
CA LEU A 134 -4.66 -21.10 -3.75
C LEU A 134 -4.66 -19.68 -4.33
N LEU A 135 -4.60 -19.55 -5.65
CA LEU A 135 -4.65 -18.26 -6.33
C LEU A 135 -6.01 -17.57 -6.15
N PHE A 136 -7.11 -18.33 -6.28
CA PHE A 136 -8.46 -17.84 -6.01
C PHE A 136 -8.68 -17.52 -4.53
N LEU A 137 -8.10 -18.29 -3.60
CA LEU A 137 -8.13 -17.97 -2.18
C LEU A 137 -7.38 -16.67 -1.87
N ALA A 138 -6.21 -16.46 -2.47
CA ALA A 138 -5.46 -15.23 -2.32
C ALA A 138 -6.22 -14.02 -2.90
N ALA A 139 -6.77 -14.15 -4.11
CA ALA A 139 -7.60 -13.11 -4.72
C ALA A 139 -8.86 -12.83 -3.88
N GLY A 140 -9.53 -13.87 -3.39
CA GLY A 140 -10.67 -13.76 -2.48
C GLY A 140 -10.32 -13.06 -1.17
N LEU A 141 -9.15 -13.35 -0.59
CA LEU A 141 -8.68 -12.70 0.62
C LEU A 141 -8.41 -11.20 0.40
N ILE A 142 -7.83 -10.82 -0.75
CA ILE A 142 -7.67 -9.41 -1.14
C ILE A 142 -9.04 -8.74 -1.31
N ALA A 143 -10.00 -9.41 -1.96
CA ALA A 143 -11.35 -8.89 -2.12
C ALA A 143 -12.02 -8.66 -0.76
N CYS A 144 -12.03 -9.67 0.11
CA CYS A 144 -12.63 -9.59 1.44
C CYS A 144 -11.97 -8.51 2.31
N THR A 145 -10.64 -8.43 2.34
CA THR A 145 -9.92 -7.42 3.11
C THR A 145 -10.15 -6.01 2.57
N GLY A 146 -10.11 -5.84 1.25
CA GLY A 146 -10.43 -4.58 0.57
C GLY A 146 -11.86 -4.10 0.86
N THR A 147 -12.85 -4.97 0.71
CA THR A 147 -14.25 -4.67 1.04
C THR A 147 -14.42 -4.36 2.53
N ALA A 148 -13.77 -5.09 3.43
CA ALA A 148 -13.83 -4.81 4.86
C ALA A 148 -13.20 -3.44 5.22
N LEU A 149 -12.10 -3.07 4.56
CA LEU A 149 -11.48 -1.75 4.72
C LEU A 149 -12.39 -0.64 4.19
N ILE A 150 -13.01 -0.82 3.03
CA ILE A 150 -14.01 0.12 2.49
C ILE A 150 -15.20 0.21 3.45
N TYR A 151 -15.70 -0.91 3.97
CA TYR A 151 -16.82 -0.92 4.91
C TYR A 151 -16.49 -0.15 6.20
N ARG A 152 -15.27 -0.32 6.72
CA ARG A 152 -14.81 0.28 7.99
C ARG A 152 -14.42 1.76 7.86
N HIS A 153 -13.77 2.15 6.76
CA HIS A 153 -13.18 3.47 6.59
C HIS A 153 -13.90 4.34 5.54
N GLY A 154 -14.70 3.73 4.67
CA GLY A 154 -15.50 4.41 3.64
C GLY A 154 -16.29 5.60 4.15
N PRO A 155 -17.02 5.51 5.29
CA PRO A 155 -17.76 6.65 5.84
C PRO A 155 -16.86 7.85 6.12
N LYS A 156 -15.62 7.65 6.57
CA LYS A 156 -14.64 8.72 6.83
C LYS A 156 -14.08 9.32 5.54
N LEU A 157 -14.04 8.56 4.44
CA LEU A 157 -13.51 9.01 3.15
C LEU A 157 -14.52 9.83 2.35
N ILE A 158 -15.82 9.67 2.63
CA ILE A 158 -16.91 10.33 1.90
C ILE A 158 -17.57 11.49 2.67
N THR A 159 -17.03 11.88 3.84
CA THR A 159 -17.58 12.94 4.69
C THR A 159 -17.31 14.36 4.18
N ALA A 160 -16.38 14.55 3.25
CA ALA A 160 -16.11 15.87 2.70
C ALA A 160 -17.33 16.39 1.90
N PRO A 161 -17.76 17.64 2.08
CA PRO A 161 -18.88 18.20 1.32
C PRO A 161 -18.50 18.51 -0.14
N GLY A 162 -19.47 18.32 -1.04
CA GLY A 162 -19.38 18.72 -2.43
C GLY A 162 -18.35 17.93 -3.26
N PRO A 163 -17.73 18.53 -4.29
CA PRO A 163 -16.84 17.82 -5.22
C PRO A 163 -15.57 17.27 -4.56
N ARG A 164 -15.17 17.79 -3.38
CA ARG A 164 -14.03 17.28 -2.62
C ARG A 164 -14.24 15.85 -2.11
N ALA A 165 -15.50 15.39 -2.00
CA ALA A 165 -15.82 14.01 -1.66
C ALA A 165 -15.26 13.00 -2.68
N ALA A 166 -15.10 13.42 -3.94
CA ALA A 166 -14.64 12.58 -5.04
C ALA A 166 -13.12 12.37 -5.07
N ALA A 167 -12.34 13.25 -4.43
CA ALA A 167 -10.87 13.21 -4.46
C ALA A 167 -10.27 11.83 -4.09
N PRO A 168 -10.65 11.17 -2.98
CA PRO A 168 -10.15 9.83 -2.68
C PRO A 168 -10.54 8.78 -3.73
N GLY A 169 -11.70 8.92 -4.37
CA GLY A 169 -12.15 8.07 -5.47
C GLY A 169 -11.31 8.23 -6.72
N ILE A 170 -11.03 9.48 -7.10
CA ILE A 170 -10.19 9.82 -8.24
C ILE A 170 -8.79 9.26 -8.02
N ALA A 171 -8.20 9.49 -6.83
CA ALA A 171 -6.90 8.94 -6.48
C ALA A 171 -6.88 7.41 -6.55
N ALA A 172 -7.91 6.75 -6.00
CA ALA A 172 -8.05 5.29 -6.08
C ALA A 172 -8.15 4.80 -7.52
N THR A 173 -8.88 5.51 -8.38
CA THR A 173 -9.03 5.16 -9.80
C THR A 173 -7.72 5.28 -10.57
N VAL A 174 -6.94 6.35 -10.32
CA VAL A 174 -5.61 6.52 -10.93
C VAL A 174 -4.66 5.41 -10.49
N ILE A 175 -4.66 5.07 -9.20
CA ILE A 175 -3.84 3.96 -8.68
C ILE A 175 -4.30 2.63 -9.29
N ALA A 176 -5.60 2.38 -9.36
CA ALA A 176 -6.15 1.17 -9.95
C ALA A 176 -5.75 1.01 -11.42
N PHE A 177 -5.77 2.10 -12.19
CA PHE A 177 -5.31 2.10 -13.57
C PHE A 177 -3.81 1.78 -13.66
N ALA A 178 -2.99 2.38 -12.78
CA ALA A 178 -1.56 2.09 -12.72
C ALA A 178 -1.27 0.63 -12.34
N VAL A 179 -2.03 0.06 -11.39
CA VAL A 179 -1.93 -1.37 -11.01
C VAL A 179 -2.31 -2.25 -12.19
N TRP A 180 -3.44 -1.96 -12.85
CA TRP A 180 -3.92 -2.75 -13.98
C TRP A 180 -2.96 -2.74 -15.16
N GLN A 181 -2.38 -1.58 -15.50
CA GLN A 181 -1.41 -1.46 -16.59
C GLN A 181 -0.03 -2.00 -16.19
N GLY A 182 0.34 -1.91 -14.92
CA GLY A 182 1.66 -2.28 -14.42
C GLY A 182 1.82 -3.77 -14.11
N GLN A 183 0.74 -4.49 -13.81
CA GLN A 183 0.85 -5.87 -13.37
C GLN A 183 1.41 -6.82 -14.43
N ASP A 184 0.99 -6.70 -15.70
CA ASP A 184 1.49 -7.59 -16.76
C ASP A 184 2.97 -7.34 -17.07
N PRO A 185 3.43 -6.10 -17.34
CA PRO A 185 4.85 -5.84 -17.58
C PRO A 185 5.75 -6.23 -16.40
N VAL A 186 5.27 -6.04 -15.17
CA VAL A 186 6.02 -6.43 -13.97
C VAL A 186 6.07 -7.94 -13.83
N ALA A 187 4.95 -8.65 -14.06
CA ALA A 187 4.94 -10.10 -14.05
C ALA A 187 5.86 -10.66 -15.16
N ASP A 188 5.84 -10.08 -16.35
CA ASP A 188 6.69 -10.47 -17.49
C ASP A 188 8.16 -10.17 -17.24
N TYR A 189 8.43 -9.14 -16.44
CA TYR A 189 9.76 -8.89 -15.94
C TYR A 189 10.21 -10.02 -15.00
N TYR A 190 9.44 -10.39 -13.98
CA TYR A 190 9.92 -11.40 -13.02
C TYR A 190 9.88 -12.84 -13.55
N PHE A 191 8.91 -13.16 -14.40
CA PHE A 191 8.62 -14.51 -14.90
C PHE A 191 8.91 -14.64 -16.40
N ALA A 192 9.91 -13.90 -16.87
CA ALA A 192 10.26 -13.86 -18.28
C ALA A 192 10.64 -15.26 -18.80
N GLY A 193 10.37 -15.48 -20.08
CA GLY A 193 10.75 -16.72 -20.75
C GLY A 193 12.26 -16.97 -20.67
N PRO A 194 12.73 -18.21 -20.90
CA PRO A 194 14.15 -18.53 -20.83
C PRO A 194 15.00 -17.65 -21.75
N TYR A 195 14.53 -17.38 -22.96
CA TYR A 195 15.21 -16.51 -23.91
C TYR A 195 15.26 -15.05 -23.45
N ASP A 196 14.17 -14.50 -22.90
CA ASP A 196 14.15 -13.13 -22.37
C ASP A 196 15.06 -12.97 -21.14
N ARG A 197 15.15 -14.00 -20.29
CA ARG A 197 16.11 -14.03 -19.17
C ARG A 197 17.55 -14.07 -19.66
N TYR A 198 17.82 -14.82 -20.72
CA TYR A 198 19.12 -14.83 -21.40
C TYR A 198 19.44 -13.46 -22.03
N ASP A 199 18.50 -12.88 -22.78
CA ASP A 199 18.68 -11.60 -23.47
C ASP A 199 18.99 -10.46 -22.49
N ARG A 200 18.35 -10.42 -21.32
CA ARG A 200 18.67 -9.42 -20.29
C ARG A 200 20.09 -9.50 -19.75
N GLN A 201 20.68 -10.70 -19.67
CA GLN A 201 22.08 -10.88 -19.28
C GLN A 201 23.03 -10.43 -20.39
N TYR A 202 22.58 -10.43 -21.64
CA TYR A 202 23.35 -10.05 -22.82
C TYR A 202 23.27 -8.54 -23.14
N ALA A 203 22.07 -7.95 -23.18
CA ALA A 203 21.84 -6.57 -23.61
C ALA A 203 22.49 -5.52 -22.68
N ASN A 204 22.68 -5.85 -21.40
CA ASN A 204 23.25 -4.96 -20.39
C ASN A 204 24.45 -5.55 -19.62
N GLY A 205 25.00 -6.69 -20.08
CA GLY A 205 25.96 -7.48 -19.30
C GLY A 205 27.22 -7.90 -20.07
N CYS A 206 27.97 -8.81 -19.46
CA CYS A 206 29.33 -9.17 -19.85
C CYS A 206 29.45 -9.91 -21.20
N LEU A 207 28.38 -10.53 -21.69
CA LEU A 207 28.35 -11.21 -23.00
C LEU A 207 28.09 -10.25 -24.18
N ALA A 208 27.78 -8.97 -23.92
CA ALA A 208 27.49 -7.94 -24.92
C ALA A 208 28.53 -7.88 -26.07
N ALA A 209 29.81 -8.00 -25.71
CA ALA A 209 30.96 -7.92 -26.61
C ALA A 209 31.49 -9.30 -27.09
N SER A 210 30.77 -10.38 -26.79
CA SER A 210 31.18 -11.76 -27.13
C SER A 210 30.50 -12.26 -28.41
N PRO A 211 30.92 -13.42 -28.97
CA PRO A 211 30.22 -14.08 -30.07
C PRO A 211 28.78 -14.52 -29.72
N TYR A 212 28.41 -14.53 -28.43
CA TYR A 212 27.10 -14.95 -27.94
C TYR A 212 26.07 -13.82 -27.92
N ARG A 213 26.26 -12.83 -28.81
CA ARG A 213 25.35 -11.71 -28.89
C ARG A 213 24.00 -12.00 -29.52
N HIS A 214 22.95 -11.32 -29.05
CA HIS A 214 21.56 -11.58 -29.45
C HIS A 214 21.36 -11.61 -30.98
N ASP A 215 22.05 -10.75 -31.75
CA ASP A 215 21.97 -10.70 -33.21
C ASP A 215 22.83 -11.76 -33.92
N ALA A 216 23.70 -12.47 -33.20
CA ALA A 216 24.65 -13.44 -33.75
C ALA A 216 24.55 -14.83 -33.10
N VAL A 217 23.40 -15.18 -32.53
CA VAL A 217 23.15 -16.50 -31.95
C VAL A 217 21.89 -17.15 -32.51
N GLN A 218 21.88 -18.48 -32.47
CA GLN A 218 20.68 -19.30 -32.56
C GLN A 218 20.43 -19.90 -31.18
N ALA A 219 19.21 -19.76 -30.68
CA ALA A 219 18.82 -20.31 -29.39
C ALA A 219 17.71 -21.33 -29.56
N MET A 220 17.80 -22.43 -28.82
CA MET A 220 16.78 -23.46 -28.75
C MET A 220 16.57 -23.86 -27.29
N VAL A 221 15.33 -24.06 -26.89
CA VAL A 221 14.99 -24.66 -25.59
C VAL A 221 14.58 -26.10 -25.86
N ASP A 222 15.27 -27.04 -25.22
CA ASP A 222 15.00 -28.47 -25.31
C ASP A 222 15.23 -29.13 -23.95
N ASP A 223 14.29 -29.96 -23.51
CA ASP A 223 14.30 -30.62 -22.19
C ASP A 223 14.67 -29.70 -21.00
N GLY A 224 14.13 -28.47 -20.99
CA GLY A 224 14.40 -27.50 -19.92
C GLY A 224 15.82 -26.93 -19.93
N VAL A 225 16.54 -27.06 -21.06
CA VAL A 225 17.86 -26.51 -21.30
C VAL A 225 17.81 -25.52 -22.44
N LEU A 226 18.24 -24.28 -22.18
CA LEU A 226 18.48 -23.29 -23.22
C LEU A 226 19.88 -23.54 -23.80
N THR A 227 19.92 -23.93 -25.07
CA THR A 227 21.17 -24.06 -25.83
C THR A 227 21.32 -22.84 -26.73
N VAL A 228 22.41 -22.10 -26.55
CA VAL A 228 22.75 -20.91 -27.35
C VAL A 228 23.99 -21.19 -28.19
N THR A 229 23.83 -21.12 -29.50
CA THR A 229 24.88 -21.43 -30.49
C THR A 229 25.25 -20.17 -31.27
N PRO A 230 26.53 -19.73 -31.26
CA PRO A 230 26.95 -18.57 -32.02
C PRO A 230 26.96 -18.89 -33.52
N VAL A 231 26.43 -17.98 -34.34
CA VAL A 231 26.32 -18.13 -35.80
C VAL A 231 27.70 -18.17 -36.46
N THR A 232 28.69 -17.49 -35.88
CA THR A 232 30.08 -17.48 -36.37
C THR A 232 30.85 -18.77 -36.09
N GLY A 233 30.21 -19.76 -35.45
CA GLY A 233 30.87 -20.96 -34.92
C GLY A 233 31.49 -20.71 -33.54
N GLY A 234 31.57 -21.77 -32.73
CA GLY A 234 32.05 -21.72 -31.36
C GLY A 234 31.44 -22.80 -30.48
N THR A 235 31.76 -22.77 -29.18
CA THR A 235 31.22 -23.69 -28.17
C THR A 235 29.78 -23.32 -27.83
N PRO A 236 28.78 -24.21 -28.00
CA PRO A 236 27.42 -23.90 -27.56
C PRO A 236 27.33 -23.71 -26.05
N LEU A 237 26.60 -22.69 -25.59
CA LEU A 237 26.28 -22.51 -24.17
C LEU A 237 25.05 -23.34 -23.81
N ARG A 238 25.13 -24.13 -22.74
CA ARG A 238 24.01 -24.89 -22.19
C ARG A 238 23.62 -24.34 -20.83
N LEU A 239 22.47 -23.67 -20.79
CA LEU A 239 21.99 -22.90 -19.66
C LEU A 239 20.69 -23.49 -19.12
N GLY A 240 20.58 -23.67 -17.81
CA GLY A 240 19.37 -24.20 -17.20
C GLY A 240 19.27 -23.96 -15.68
N PRO A 241 18.10 -24.24 -15.08
CA PRO A 241 16.88 -24.71 -15.74
C PRO A 241 16.19 -23.57 -16.53
N ALA A 242 15.87 -23.86 -17.80
CA ALA A 242 15.19 -22.98 -18.75
C ALA A 242 13.67 -23.22 -18.73
N GLU A 243 13.10 -23.31 -17.53
CA GLU A 243 11.66 -23.45 -17.32
C GLU A 243 10.95 -22.12 -17.54
N GLU A 244 9.80 -22.13 -18.22
CA GLU A 244 8.92 -20.95 -18.30
C GLU A 244 8.41 -20.59 -16.89
N GLY A 245 8.23 -19.29 -16.63
CA GLY A 245 7.72 -18.84 -15.33
C GLY A 245 8.69 -18.98 -14.15
N SER A 246 9.97 -19.18 -14.40
CA SER A 246 11.00 -19.22 -13.36
C SER A 246 11.64 -17.84 -13.14
N THR A 247 11.87 -17.48 -11.87
CA THR A 247 12.51 -16.21 -11.48
C THR A 247 14.04 -16.33 -11.34
N HIS A 248 14.57 -17.55 -11.41
CA HIS A 248 16.00 -17.78 -11.21
C HIS A 248 16.79 -17.43 -12.48
N PRO A 249 18.01 -16.89 -12.35
CA PRO A 249 18.90 -16.75 -13.51
C PRO A 249 19.27 -18.13 -14.05
N LEU A 250 19.40 -18.25 -15.37
CA LEU A 250 19.87 -19.49 -15.99
C LEU A 250 21.33 -19.74 -15.58
N ARG A 251 21.65 -20.98 -15.19
CA ARG A 251 22.99 -21.37 -14.74
C ARG A 251 23.69 -22.24 -15.78
N PRO A 252 25.03 -22.24 -15.85
CA PRO A 252 25.75 -23.18 -16.69
C PRO A 252 25.48 -24.62 -16.24
N LEU A 253 25.17 -25.50 -17.19
CA LEU A 253 24.91 -26.93 -16.92
C LEU A 253 26.13 -27.82 -17.10
N ASP A 254 27.15 -27.34 -17.80
CA ASP A 254 28.39 -28.08 -18.04
C ASP A 254 29.63 -27.20 -17.83
N ARG A 255 30.77 -27.88 -17.70
CA ARG A 255 32.07 -27.21 -17.50
C ARG A 255 32.49 -26.38 -18.71
N ALA A 256 32.05 -26.75 -19.92
CA ALA A 256 32.39 -26.02 -21.14
C ALA A 256 31.72 -24.64 -21.14
N THR A 257 30.42 -24.60 -20.85
CA THR A 257 29.64 -23.38 -20.64
C THR A 257 30.24 -22.56 -19.51
N GLN A 258 30.56 -23.18 -18.37
CA GLN A 258 31.20 -22.47 -17.26
C GLN A 258 32.56 -21.86 -17.65
N ALA A 259 33.38 -22.57 -18.43
CA ALA A 259 34.67 -22.06 -18.90
C ALA A 259 34.51 -20.87 -19.84
N VAL A 260 33.58 -20.95 -20.80
CA VAL A 260 33.29 -19.84 -21.73
C VAL A 260 32.75 -18.62 -20.98
N LEU A 261 31.81 -18.82 -20.05
CA LEU A 261 31.32 -17.72 -19.21
C LEU A 261 32.49 -17.10 -18.43
N THR A 262 33.31 -17.93 -17.76
CA THR A 262 34.47 -17.45 -16.97
C THR A 262 35.48 -16.68 -17.83
N GLU A 263 35.76 -17.16 -19.05
CA GLU A 263 36.65 -16.49 -20.02
C GLU A 263 36.17 -15.08 -20.35
N HIS A 264 34.86 -14.92 -20.53
CA HIS A 264 34.21 -13.63 -20.78
C HIS A 264 33.87 -12.85 -19.49
N ARG A 265 34.31 -13.34 -18.32
CA ARG A 265 34.03 -12.77 -16.99
C ARG A 265 32.53 -12.65 -16.70
N CYS A 266 31.82 -13.68 -17.13
CA CYS A 266 30.46 -14.07 -16.80
C CYS A 266 30.49 -15.38 -15.99
#